data_AF-A0A938MYU6-F1
#
_entry.id   AF-A0A938MYU6-F1
#
_cell.length_a   1.000
_cell.length_b   1.000
_cell.length_c   1.000
_cell.angle_alpha   90.00
_cell.angle_beta   90.00
_cell.angle_gamma   90.00
#
_symmetry.space_group_name_H-M   'P 1'
#
loop_
_entity.id
_entity.type
_entity.pdbx_description
1 polymer ?
#
loop_
_entity_poly.entity_id
_entity_poly.type
_entity_poly.pdbx_seq_one_letter_code
_entity_poly.pdbx_strand_id
1 'polypeptide(L)'
;MPEPYRPRPPLDSVRLAKPKRVRGGIKLAGDAPSQRTWAAQRVLRLLEGVGKGENLVEGLAYARMGQTKRWVIEAGRVTAVVQGRSLSPYTTALAISAFNDEQWREVLGVLAAQAGYAARLLAREVPASVEEAFAPLGLRLCPTEAGDVTPTCTCARPDAADPWCKHACCVLALLAEQMDQDPFAIFTLRGMPVDDLLEQLHRRRSAASPGGASASVYPTSVPGLSDVQAPTLDQALESFWVAGPGLRDLDLPIDPPKVSHPLLRRLGPSPVPGGQFPFVGLMATCYELMSESAIRRELGEEAPALRPEDADDASRGG
;
A
#
# COMPACT_ATOMS: atom_id res chain seq x y z
N MET A 1 -3.12 3.26 72.31
CA MET A 1 -3.56 2.13 71.45
C MET A 1 -3.01 2.40 70.06
N PRO A 2 -2.05 1.62 69.54
CA PRO A 2 -1.63 1.75 68.15
C PRO A 2 -2.81 1.36 67.24
N GLU A 3 -3.00 2.13 66.18
CA GLU A 3 -4.09 1.93 65.23
C GLU A 3 -3.93 0.56 64.54
N PRO A 4 -5.00 -0.27 64.45
CA PRO A 4 -4.89 -1.61 63.87
C PRO A 4 -4.50 -1.53 62.38
N TYR A 5 -3.51 -2.34 61.99
CA TYR A 5 -3.05 -2.44 60.60
C TYR A 5 -4.21 -2.78 59.67
N ARG A 6 -4.56 -1.85 58.79
CA ARG A 6 -5.48 -2.08 57.67
C ARG A 6 -4.66 -2.39 56.43
N PRO A 7 -4.78 -3.57 55.81
CA PRO A 7 -4.10 -3.85 54.56
C PRO A 7 -4.57 -2.84 53.51
N ARG A 8 -3.61 -2.27 52.75
CA ARG A 8 -3.96 -1.38 51.64
C ARG A 8 -4.82 -2.16 50.64
N PRO A 9 -5.91 -1.57 50.12
CA PRO A 9 -6.67 -2.20 49.05
C PRO A 9 -5.74 -2.52 47.87
N PRO A 10 -5.98 -3.62 47.13
CA PRO A 10 -5.27 -3.87 45.87
C PRO A 10 -5.35 -2.63 44.98
N LEU A 11 -4.25 -2.25 44.31
CA LEU A 11 -4.22 -1.02 43.49
C LEU A 11 -5.33 -0.97 42.43
N ASP A 12 -5.81 -2.14 41.99
CA ASP A 12 -6.88 -2.30 41.00
C ASP A 12 -8.28 -1.96 41.54
N SER A 13 -8.46 -1.84 42.86
CA SER A 13 -9.74 -1.44 43.46
C SER A 13 -9.92 0.07 43.56
N VAL A 14 -8.85 0.86 43.33
CA VAL A 14 -8.91 2.33 43.37
C VAL A 14 -9.28 2.87 41.99
N ARG A 15 -10.48 3.48 41.89
CA ARG A 15 -10.95 4.16 40.68
C ARG A 15 -10.82 5.68 40.81
N LEU A 16 -10.05 6.28 39.91
CA LEU A 16 -9.93 7.73 39.78
C LEU A 16 -11.16 8.35 39.10
N ALA A 17 -11.44 9.63 39.38
CA ALA A 17 -12.50 10.37 38.69
C ALA A 17 -12.22 10.53 37.18
N LYS A 18 -10.96 10.81 36.83
CA LYS A 18 -10.47 10.96 35.46
C LYS A 18 -9.35 9.95 35.18
N PRO A 19 -9.20 9.47 33.94
CA PRO A 19 -8.12 8.55 33.62
C PRO A 19 -6.76 9.26 33.77
N LYS A 20 -5.73 8.51 34.20
CA LYS A 20 -4.37 9.07 34.36
C LYS A 20 -3.82 9.45 32.99
N ARG A 21 -3.34 10.70 32.83
CA ARG A 21 -2.80 11.17 31.56
C ARG A 21 -1.59 10.33 31.12
N VAL A 22 -1.60 9.86 29.89
CA VAL A 22 -0.45 9.23 29.24
C VAL A 22 0.36 10.29 28.48
N ARG A 23 1.69 10.25 28.57
CA ARG A 23 2.59 11.09 27.77
C ARG A 23 2.96 10.34 26.50
N GLY A 24 2.81 10.97 25.34
CA GLY A 24 3.18 10.37 24.05
C GLY A 24 2.36 9.14 23.67
N GLY A 25 1.16 8.99 24.22
CA GLY A 25 0.31 7.85 23.88
C GLY A 25 -0.29 7.99 22.48
N ILE A 26 -0.62 6.85 21.90
CA ILE A 26 -1.20 6.73 20.57
C ILE A 26 -2.63 7.27 20.60
N LYS A 27 -2.94 8.14 19.65
CA LYS A 27 -4.19 8.89 19.57
C LYS A 27 -4.68 9.05 18.14
N LEU A 28 -5.95 9.41 18.02
CA LEU A 28 -6.51 9.89 16.75
C LEU A 28 -5.82 11.19 16.32
N ALA A 29 -5.69 11.40 15.00
CA ALA A 29 -5.15 12.65 14.47
C ALA A 29 -6.11 13.85 14.68
N GLY A 30 -7.41 13.60 14.74
CA GLY A 30 -8.45 14.62 14.93
C GLY A 30 -9.53 14.24 15.96
N ASP A 31 -10.66 14.95 15.91
CA ASP A 31 -11.78 14.77 16.84
C ASP A 31 -12.61 13.50 16.57
N ALA A 32 -12.45 12.87 15.41
CA ALA A 32 -13.09 11.61 15.07
C ALA A 32 -12.09 10.71 14.34
N PRO A 33 -12.31 9.38 14.35
CA PRO A 33 -11.51 8.48 13.54
C PRO A 33 -11.58 8.84 12.06
N SER A 34 -10.45 8.78 11.37
CA SER A 34 -10.40 9.08 9.94
C SER A 34 -11.20 8.07 9.10
N GLN A 35 -11.80 8.54 8.01
CA GLN A 35 -12.64 7.75 7.10
C GLN A 35 -12.25 7.93 5.63
N ARG A 36 -11.00 8.33 5.35
CA ARG A 36 -10.57 8.68 3.99
C ARG A 36 -10.43 7.43 3.12
N THR A 37 -9.98 6.33 3.71
CA THR A 37 -9.84 5.04 3.05
C THR A 37 -11.06 4.16 3.27
N TRP A 38 -11.33 3.29 2.30
CA TRP A 38 -12.42 2.31 2.40
C TRP A 38 -12.23 1.33 3.55
N ALA A 39 -10.97 0.96 3.86
CA ALA A 39 -10.62 0.05 4.95
C ALA A 39 -10.94 0.68 6.32
N ALA A 40 -10.60 1.96 6.52
CA ALA A 40 -10.98 2.70 7.72
C ALA A 40 -12.51 2.78 7.88
N GLN A 41 -13.22 3.09 6.80
CA GLN A 41 -14.70 3.12 6.80
C GLN A 41 -15.31 1.76 7.20
N ARG A 42 -14.72 0.63 6.77
CA ARG A 42 -15.19 -0.71 7.16
C ARG A 42 -15.04 -0.97 8.65
N VAL A 43 -13.87 -0.67 9.21
CA VAL A 43 -13.62 -0.84 10.65
C VAL A 43 -14.52 0.08 11.48
N LEU A 44 -14.82 1.29 10.99
CA LEU A 44 -15.73 2.21 11.68
C LEU A 44 -17.18 1.76 11.66
N ARG A 45 -17.68 1.25 10.52
CA ARG A 45 -19.01 0.64 10.49
C ARG A 45 -19.13 -0.51 11.48
N LEU A 46 -18.07 -1.31 11.64
CA LEU A 46 -18.04 -2.33 12.67
C LEU A 46 -18.11 -1.71 14.07
N LEU A 47 -17.31 -0.67 14.35
CA LEU A 47 -17.34 0.05 15.64
C LEU A 47 -18.73 0.60 15.97
N GLU A 48 -19.42 1.19 14.98
CA GLU A 48 -20.78 1.71 15.13
C GLU A 48 -21.80 0.60 15.41
N GLY A 49 -21.61 -0.59 14.82
CA GLY A 49 -22.48 -1.74 15.05
C GLY A 49 -22.27 -2.42 16.41
N VAL A 50 -21.04 -2.45 16.92
CA VAL A 50 -20.70 -3.14 18.17
C VAL A 50 -20.63 -2.23 19.40
N GLY A 51 -20.25 -0.97 19.22
CA GLY A 51 -20.09 0.00 20.29
C GLY A 51 -21.43 0.55 20.74
N LYS A 52 -21.75 0.42 22.03
CA LYS A 52 -23.03 0.86 22.60
C LYS A 52 -22.86 1.93 23.69
N GLY A 53 -23.74 2.93 23.66
CA GLY A 53 -23.94 3.91 24.73
C GLY A 53 -22.64 4.55 25.24
N GLU A 54 -22.50 4.62 26.57
CA GLU A 54 -21.36 5.26 27.24
C GLU A 54 -20.01 4.59 26.94
N ASN A 55 -19.99 3.28 26.65
CA ASN A 55 -18.75 2.57 26.33
C ASN A 55 -18.12 3.11 25.04
N LEU A 56 -18.94 3.36 24.01
CA LEU A 56 -18.47 3.96 22.76
C LEU A 56 -17.97 5.39 22.99
N VAL A 57 -18.75 6.21 23.71
CA VAL A 57 -18.40 7.61 24.00
C VAL A 57 -17.09 7.72 24.79
N GLU A 58 -16.94 6.96 25.88
CA GLU A 58 -15.70 6.96 26.67
C GLU A 58 -14.53 6.36 25.87
N GLY A 59 -14.78 5.34 25.04
CA GLY A 59 -13.76 4.73 24.19
C GLY A 59 -13.18 5.72 23.16
N LEU A 60 -14.04 6.46 22.46
CA LEU A 60 -13.62 7.52 21.54
C LEU A 60 -12.88 8.64 22.28
N ALA A 61 -13.36 9.03 23.48
CA ALA A 61 -12.64 10.00 24.29
C ALA A 61 -11.23 9.52 24.65
N TYR A 62 -11.04 8.24 24.99
CA TYR A 62 -9.73 7.68 25.32
C TYR A 62 -8.80 7.66 24.11
N ALA A 63 -9.32 7.34 22.93
CA ALA A 63 -8.60 7.39 21.67
C ALA A 63 -8.15 8.83 21.33
N ARG A 64 -9.01 9.83 21.52
CA ARG A 64 -8.65 11.26 21.32
C ARG A 64 -7.59 11.76 22.30
N MET A 65 -7.73 11.37 23.57
CA MET A 65 -6.83 11.81 24.64
C MET A 65 -5.43 11.18 24.57
N GLY A 66 -5.24 10.15 23.73
CA GLY A 66 -3.97 9.43 23.63
C GLY A 66 -3.69 8.55 24.83
N GLN A 67 -4.70 7.85 25.31
CA GLN A 67 -4.59 7.00 26.51
C GLN A 67 -3.96 5.63 26.25
N THR A 68 -3.53 5.35 25.02
CA THR A 68 -2.92 4.08 24.64
C THR A 68 -1.39 4.17 24.74
N LYS A 69 -0.80 3.41 25.66
CA LYS A 69 0.65 3.41 25.95
C LYS A 69 1.46 2.53 24.99
N ARG A 70 0.88 1.40 24.60
CA ARG A 70 1.49 0.40 23.71
C ARG A 70 0.44 -0.06 22.72
N TRP A 71 0.88 -0.32 21.50
CA TRP A 71 0.07 -0.82 20.40
C TRP A 71 0.93 -1.74 19.56
N VAL A 72 0.39 -2.91 19.22
CA VAL A 72 1.05 -3.89 18.37
C VAL A 72 -0.02 -4.52 17.48
N ILE A 73 0.26 -4.60 16.18
CA ILE A 73 -0.54 -5.35 15.20
C ILE A 73 0.29 -6.54 14.77
N GLU A 74 -0.28 -7.72 14.95
CA GLU A 74 0.29 -9.01 14.58
C GLU A 74 -0.75 -9.80 13.77
N ALA A 75 -0.33 -10.93 13.20
CA ALA A 75 -1.23 -11.87 12.53
C ALA A 75 -2.38 -12.27 13.47
N GLY A 76 -3.60 -11.95 13.06
CA GLY A 76 -4.83 -12.28 13.75
C GLY A 76 -5.07 -11.55 15.07
N ARG A 77 -4.23 -10.56 15.44
CA ARG A 77 -4.39 -9.89 16.73
C ARG A 77 -3.86 -8.46 16.73
N VAL A 78 -4.66 -7.57 17.30
CA VAL A 78 -4.23 -6.24 17.73
C VAL A 78 -4.15 -6.23 19.25
N THR A 79 -3.01 -5.85 19.84
CA THR A 79 -2.85 -5.71 21.29
C THR A 79 -2.54 -4.27 21.66
N ALA A 80 -3.14 -3.81 22.76
CA ALA A 80 -2.94 -2.46 23.26
C ALA A 80 -2.96 -2.41 24.79
N VAL A 81 -2.25 -1.42 25.34
CA VAL A 81 -2.26 -1.10 26.77
C VAL A 81 -2.92 0.25 26.96
N VAL A 82 -4.17 0.25 27.45
CA VAL A 82 -5.02 1.45 27.54
C VAL A 82 -5.13 1.92 28.99
N GLN A 83 -4.76 3.17 29.23
CA GLN A 83 -4.86 3.80 30.55
C GLN A 83 -6.28 4.33 30.80
N GLY A 84 -7.03 3.61 31.63
CA GLY A 84 -8.32 4.06 32.12
C GLY A 84 -8.23 4.77 33.47
N ARG A 85 -9.34 4.68 34.23
CA ARG A 85 -9.50 5.25 35.57
C ARG A 85 -8.80 4.45 36.69
N SER A 86 -8.35 3.23 36.44
CA SER A 86 -7.51 2.48 37.41
C SER A 86 -6.10 3.05 37.48
N LEU A 87 -5.41 2.80 38.59
CA LEU A 87 -3.98 3.09 38.74
C LEU A 87 -3.13 2.26 37.76
N SER A 88 -3.55 1.02 37.51
CA SER A 88 -2.99 0.11 36.50
C SER A 88 -3.67 0.29 35.14
N PRO A 89 -2.92 0.27 34.02
CA PRO A 89 -3.52 0.27 32.68
C PRO A 89 -4.12 -1.11 32.34
N TYR A 90 -5.07 -1.13 31.42
CA TYR A 90 -5.73 -2.35 30.97
C TYR A 90 -5.05 -2.91 29.72
N THR A 91 -4.83 -4.22 29.70
CA THR A 91 -4.43 -4.93 28.48
C THR A 91 -5.69 -5.27 27.71
N THR A 92 -5.76 -4.82 26.46
CA THR A 92 -6.89 -5.01 25.57
C THR A 92 -6.38 -5.62 24.27
N ALA A 93 -7.07 -6.63 23.75
CA ALA A 93 -6.76 -7.19 22.45
C ALA A 93 -8.02 -7.40 21.62
N LEU A 94 -7.90 -7.22 20.30
CA LEU A 94 -8.91 -7.59 19.32
C LEU A 94 -8.35 -8.76 18.52
N ALA A 95 -8.98 -9.93 18.60
CA ALA A 95 -8.62 -11.09 17.80
C ALA A 95 -9.47 -11.14 16.53
N ILE A 96 -8.83 -11.40 15.40
CA ILE A 96 -9.43 -11.53 14.07
C ILE A 96 -8.88 -12.80 13.45
N SER A 97 -9.71 -13.56 12.73
CA SER A 97 -9.25 -14.78 12.08
C SER A 97 -8.22 -14.46 10.98
N ALA A 98 -6.98 -14.87 11.19
CA ALA A 98 -5.96 -14.86 10.15
C ALA A 98 -6.23 -15.97 9.13
N PHE A 99 -5.80 -15.75 7.89
CA PHE A 99 -5.84 -16.80 6.87
C PHE A 99 -4.63 -17.72 7.03
N ASN A 100 -4.83 -18.99 6.71
CA ASN A 100 -3.73 -19.96 6.65
C ASN A 100 -2.95 -19.84 5.33
N ASP A 101 -1.84 -20.57 5.24
CA ASP A 101 -0.94 -20.52 4.07
C ASP A 101 -1.63 -20.99 2.77
N GLU A 102 -2.57 -21.93 2.87
CA GLU A 102 -3.34 -22.43 1.73
C GLU A 102 -4.23 -21.32 1.14
N GLN A 103 -5.02 -20.69 2.01
CA GLN A 103 -5.90 -19.57 1.67
C GLN A 103 -5.09 -18.41 1.08
N TRP A 104 -3.94 -18.08 1.67
CA TRP A 104 -3.07 -17.04 1.11
C TRP A 104 -2.53 -17.42 -0.25
N ARG A 105 -2.17 -18.69 -0.48
CA ARG A 105 -1.69 -19.14 -1.80
C ARG A 105 -2.76 -18.99 -2.88
N GLU A 106 -4.00 -19.32 -2.56
CA GLU A 106 -5.15 -19.13 -3.45
C GLU A 106 -5.41 -17.65 -3.74
N VAL A 107 -5.50 -16.82 -2.68
CA VAL A 107 -5.68 -15.35 -2.80
C VAL A 107 -4.60 -14.74 -3.67
N LEU A 108 -3.33 -15.09 -3.43
CA LEU A 108 -2.20 -14.59 -4.21
C LEU A 108 -2.24 -15.05 -5.67
N GLY A 109 -2.79 -16.23 -5.95
CA GLY A 109 -3.07 -16.69 -7.31
C GLY A 109 -4.08 -15.78 -8.03
N VAL A 110 -5.20 -15.48 -7.37
CA VAL A 110 -6.24 -14.58 -7.91
C VAL A 110 -5.69 -13.16 -8.11
N LEU A 111 -5.01 -12.61 -7.10
CA LEU A 111 -4.42 -11.26 -7.17
C LEU A 111 -3.35 -11.16 -8.27
N ALA A 112 -2.51 -12.18 -8.44
CA ALA A 112 -1.47 -12.17 -9.47
C ALA A 112 -2.03 -12.31 -10.90
N ALA A 113 -3.09 -13.11 -11.07
CA ALA A 113 -3.76 -13.30 -12.36
C ALA A 113 -4.44 -12.02 -12.87
N GLN A 114 -4.91 -11.16 -11.96
CA GLN A 114 -5.54 -9.90 -12.32
C GLN A 114 -4.53 -8.75 -12.32
N ALA A 115 -4.05 -8.38 -13.51
CA ALA A 115 -3.01 -7.38 -13.69
C ALA A 115 -3.32 -6.03 -13.00
N GLY A 116 -4.59 -5.62 -12.95
CA GLY A 116 -5.02 -4.39 -12.28
C GLY A 116 -4.79 -4.40 -10.77
N TYR A 117 -5.09 -5.51 -10.08
CA TYR A 117 -4.84 -5.62 -8.63
C TYR A 117 -3.37 -5.66 -8.32
N ALA A 118 -2.62 -6.52 -9.01
CA ALA A 118 -1.20 -6.63 -8.73
C ALA A 118 -0.44 -5.33 -9.02
N ALA A 119 -0.72 -4.64 -10.12
CA ALA A 119 -0.06 -3.36 -10.43
C ALA A 119 -0.31 -2.31 -9.33
N ARG A 120 -1.55 -2.20 -8.83
CA ARG A 120 -1.91 -1.25 -7.79
C ARG A 120 -1.30 -1.60 -6.43
N LEU A 121 -1.36 -2.88 -6.04
CA LEU A 121 -0.73 -3.32 -4.78
C LEU A 121 0.79 -3.11 -4.80
N LEU A 122 1.45 -3.37 -5.93
CA LEU A 122 2.88 -3.09 -6.13
C LEU A 122 3.19 -1.58 -6.11
N ALA A 123 2.26 -0.74 -6.54
CA ALA A 123 2.32 0.72 -6.39
C ALA A 123 1.96 1.20 -4.96
N ARG A 124 1.81 0.27 -4.00
CA ARG A 124 1.37 0.54 -2.62
C ARG A 124 0.00 1.20 -2.51
N GLU A 125 -0.90 0.84 -3.42
CA GLU A 125 -2.30 1.23 -3.38
C GLU A 125 -3.19 0.02 -3.12
N VAL A 126 -4.10 0.14 -2.14
CA VAL A 126 -5.08 -0.90 -1.83
C VAL A 126 -6.47 -0.47 -2.35
N PRO A 127 -6.89 -0.90 -3.56
CA PRO A 127 -8.24 -0.65 -4.05
C PRO A 127 -9.34 -1.20 -3.14
N ALA A 128 -10.50 -0.54 -3.08
CA ALA A 128 -11.69 -1.13 -2.47
C ALA A 128 -12.14 -2.42 -3.17
N SER A 129 -11.99 -2.49 -4.50
CA SER A 129 -12.32 -3.69 -5.28
C SER A 129 -11.40 -4.87 -5.01
N VAL A 130 -10.30 -4.71 -4.25
CA VAL A 130 -9.42 -5.83 -3.89
C VAL A 130 -10.17 -6.93 -3.14
N GLU A 131 -11.25 -6.60 -2.41
CA GLU A 131 -12.09 -7.60 -1.72
C GLU A 131 -12.77 -8.58 -2.68
N GLU A 132 -12.97 -8.20 -3.95
CA GLU A 132 -13.52 -9.08 -5.00
C GLU A 132 -12.59 -10.26 -5.31
N ALA A 133 -11.28 -10.13 -5.02
CA ALA A 133 -10.34 -11.24 -5.15
C ALA A 133 -10.48 -12.28 -4.03
N PHE A 134 -11.09 -11.92 -2.90
CA PHE A 134 -11.28 -12.80 -1.74
C PHE A 134 -12.64 -13.51 -1.79
N ALA A 135 -13.66 -12.85 -2.33
CA ALA A 135 -15.04 -13.34 -2.33
C ALA A 135 -15.24 -14.75 -2.96
N PRO A 136 -14.61 -15.10 -4.11
CA PRO A 136 -14.74 -16.44 -4.70
C PRO A 136 -14.18 -17.57 -3.83
N LEU A 137 -13.27 -17.25 -2.90
CA LEU A 137 -12.67 -18.19 -1.96
C LEU A 137 -13.46 -18.29 -0.64
N GLY A 138 -14.61 -17.60 -0.55
CA GLY A 138 -15.38 -17.49 0.69
C GLY A 138 -14.69 -16.69 1.79
N LEU A 139 -13.67 -15.89 1.44
CA LEU A 139 -12.88 -15.08 2.37
C LEU A 139 -13.33 -13.62 2.34
N ARG A 140 -13.09 -12.91 3.45
CA ARG A 140 -13.34 -11.46 3.57
C ARG A 140 -12.10 -10.78 4.10
N LEU A 141 -11.55 -9.81 3.39
CA LEU A 141 -10.32 -9.13 3.81
C LEU A 141 -10.59 -8.29 5.06
N CYS A 142 -11.55 -7.36 5.01
CA CYS A 142 -11.93 -6.58 6.19
C CYS A 142 -12.96 -7.32 7.05
N PRO A 143 -12.92 -7.15 8.39
CA PRO A 143 -14.02 -7.60 9.24
C PRO A 143 -15.27 -6.77 8.94
N THR A 144 -16.42 -7.44 8.94
CA THR A 144 -17.71 -6.89 8.53
C THR A 144 -18.79 -7.02 9.60
N GLU A 145 -18.71 -8.07 10.41
CA GLU A 145 -19.71 -8.44 11.39
C GLU A 145 -19.13 -8.47 12.80
N ALA A 146 -19.98 -8.36 13.82
CA ALA A 146 -19.56 -8.39 15.22
C ALA A 146 -18.79 -9.68 15.58
N GLY A 147 -19.13 -10.80 14.94
CA GLY A 147 -18.47 -12.10 15.14
C GLY A 147 -17.08 -12.20 14.53
N ASP A 148 -16.72 -11.31 13.60
CA ASP A 148 -15.39 -11.33 12.95
C ASP A 148 -14.28 -10.85 13.90
N VAL A 149 -14.66 -10.15 14.98
CA VAL A 149 -13.72 -9.56 15.94
C VAL A 149 -14.08 -9.99 17.35
N THR A 150 -13.15 -10.68 18.02
CA THR A 150 -13.31 -11.10 19.41
C THR A 150 -12.50 -10.19 20.33
N PRO A 151 -13.13 -9.25 21.06
CA PRO A 151 -12.44 -8.39 22.00
C PRO A 151 -12.15 -9.10 23.34
N THR A 152 -10.95 -8.91 23.87
CA THR A 152 -10.54 -9.34 25.21
C THR A 152 -9.96 -8.14 25.97
N CYS A 153 -10.26 -8.03 27.27
CA CYS A 153 -9.78 -6.93 28.09
C CYS A 153 -9.68 -7.34 29.55
N THR A 154 -8.64 -6.86 30.24
CA THR A 154 -8.44 -7.11 31.68
C THR A 154 -9.34 -6.26 32.59
N CYS A 155 -10.22 -5.41 32.03
CA CYS A 155 -11.14 -4.65 32.85
C CYS A 155 -12.24 -5.54 33.46
N ALA A 156 -12.50 -5.35 34.74
CA ALA A 156 -13.63 -6.00 35.41
C ALA A 156 -14.95 -5.53 34.78
N ARG A 157 -15.70 -6.47 34.20
CA ARG A 157 -17.04 -6.23 33.68
C ARG A 157 -18.08 -6.90 34.58
N PRO A 158 -19.03 -6.14 35.13
CA PRO A 158 -20.11 -6.72 35.93
C PRO A 158 -21.02 -7.63 35.10
N ASP A 159 -21.14 -7.35 33.80
CA ASP A 159 -22.11 -7.99 32.91
C ASP A 159 -21.37 -8.62 31.72
N ALA A 160 -21.15 -9.94 31.73
CA ALA A 160 -20.41 -10.65 30.68
C ALA A 160 -21.16 -10.76 29.33
N ALA A 161 -22.36 -10.21 29.23
CA ALA A 161 -23.21 -10.29 28.04
C ALA A 161 -22.70 -9.40 26.87
N ASP A 162 -22.01 -8.30 27.16
CA ASP A 162 -21.42 -7.43 26.12
C ASP A 162 -19.88 -7.51 26.12
N PRO A 163 -19.27 -8.14 25.10
CA PRO A 163 -17.83 -8.28 24.99
C PRO A 163 -17.14 -6.95 24.59
N TRP A 164 -17.87 -5.86 24.32
CA TRP A 164 -17.32 -4.54 23.98
C TRP A 164 -17.31 -3.56 25.15
N CYS A 165 -16.13 -3.36 25.75
CA CYS A 165 -15.90 -2.32 26.75
C CYS A 165 -15.32 -1.08 26.09
N LYS A 166 -15.33 0.07 26.78
CA LYS A 166 -14.69 1.30 26.30
C LYS A 166 -13.23 1.14 25.85
N HIS A 167 -12.46 0.25 26.45
CA HIS A 167 -11.09 -0.01 26.03
C HIS A 167 -11.05 -0.74 24.68
N ALA A 168 -11.93 -1.72 24.47
CA ALA A 168 -12.07 -2.40 23.17
C ALA A 168 -12.55 -1.43 22.09
N CYS A 169 -13.52 -0.56 22.41
CA CYS A 169 -13.96 0.50 21.50
C CYS A 169 -12.82 1.49 21.17
N CYS A 170 -12.00 1.87 22.16
CA CYS A 170 -10.81 2.70 21.95
C CYS A 170 -9.83 2.03 20.98
N VAL A 171 -9.53 0.74 21.18
CA VAL A 171 -8.63 -0.02 20.30
C VAL A 171 -9.21 -0.15 18.90
N LEU A 172 -10.50 -0.42 18.75
CA LEU A 172 -11.13 -0.54 17.43
C LEU A 172 -11.17 0.81 16.68
N ALA A 173 -11.38 1.92 17.40
CA ALA A 173 -11.29 3.26 16.83
C ALA A 173 -9.86 3.61 16.36
N LEU A 174 -8.84 3.25 17.14
CA LEU A 174 -7.44 3.41 16.75
C LEU A 174 -7.06 2.48 15.59
N LEU A 175 -7.68 1.30 15.49
CA LEU A 175 -7.47 0.40 14.36
C LEU A 175 -7.99 1.04 13.07
N ALA A 176 -9.16 1.68 13.10
CA ALA A 176 -9.66 2.41 11.94
C ALA A 176 -8.74 3.55 11.51
N GLU A 177 -8.23 4.33 12.48
CA GLU A 177 -7.23 5.38 12.21
C GLU A 177 -5.96 4.79 11.58
N GLN A 178 -5.48 3.66 12.09
CA GLN A 178 -4.31 2.97 11.54
C GLN A 178 -4.55 2.49 10.11
N MET A 179 -5.74 1.95 9.80
CA MET A 179 -6.09 1.52 8.45
C MET A 179 -6.18 2.69 7.46
N ASP A 180 -6.46 3.88 7.95
CA ASP A 180 -6.43 5.09 7.13
C ASP A 180 -5.01 5.54 6.79
N GLN A 181 -4.10 5.43 7.76
CA GLN A 181 -2.69 5.77 7.59
C GLN A 181 -1.94 4.73 6.77
N ASP A 182 -2.23 3.45 7.00
CA ASP A 182 -1.62 2.31 6.32
C ASP A 182 -2.67 1.21 6.04
N PRO A 183 -3.28 1.23 4.84
CA PRO A 183 -4.22 0.19 4.42
C PRO A 183 -3.62 -1.21 4.36
N PHE A 184 -2.28 -1.37 4.27
CA PHE A 184 -1.66 -2.70 4.25
C PHE A 184 -1.68 -3.40 5.60
N ALA A 185 -1.94 -2.67 6.69
CA ALA A 185 -2.11 -3.25 8.02
C ALA A 185 -3.18 -4.36 8.04
N ILE A 186 -4.19 -4.31 7.16
CA ILE A 186 -5.21 -5.36 7.08
C ILE A 186 -4.64 -6.70 6.59
N PHE A 187 -3.67 -6.69 5.67
CA PHE A 187 -3.02 -7.91 5.18
C PHE A 187 -2.19 -8.53 6.29
N THR A 188 -1.44 -7.70 7.04
CA THR A 188 -0.66 -8.15 8.21
C THR A 188 -1.56 -8.78 9.25
N LEU A 189 -2.69 -8.14 9.54
CA LEU A 189 -3.70 -8.65 10.47
C LEU A 189 -4.35 -9.96 9.98
N ARG A 190 -4.43 -10.17 8.67
CA ARG A 190 -4.85 -11.45 8.05
C ARG A 190 -3.72 -12.46 7.90
N GLY A 191 -2.52 -12.17 8.40
CA GLY A 191 -1.39 -13.12 8.43
C GLY A 191 -0.42 -13.00 7.26
N MET A 192 -0.48 -11.93 6.45
CA MET A 192 0.46 -11.67 5.37
C MET A 192 1.15 -10.32 5.58
N PRO A 193 2.41 -10.30 6.04
CA PRO A 193 3.22 -9.10 6.09
C PRO A 193 3.30 -8.41 4.72
N VAL A 194 3.38 -7.08 4.70
CA VAL A 194 3.37 -6.31 3.45
C VAL A 194 4.54 -6.67 2.52
N ASP A 195 5.74 -6.81 3.07
CA ASP A 195 6.92 -7.14 2.26
C ASP A 195 6.79 -8.54 1.65
N ASP A 196 6.27 -9.50 2.41
CA ASP A 196 5.98 -10.85 1.93
C ASP A 196 4.90 -10.85 0.85
N LEU A 197 3.82 -10.07 1.02
CA LEU A 197 2.75 -9.91 0.03
C LEU A 197 3.32 -9.41 -1.30
N LEU A 198 4.09 -8.32 -1.26
CA LEU A 198 4.64 -7.67 -2.44
C LEU A 198 5.67 -8.56 -3.15
N GLU A 199 6.56 -9.21 -2.39
CA GLU A 199 7.55 -10.15 -2.92
C GLU A 199 6.86 -11.35 -3.58
N GLN A 200 5.85 -11.92 -2.92
CA GLN A 200 5.10 -13.04 -3.46
C GLN A 200 4.29 -12.70 -4.71
N LEU A 201 3.75 -11.48 -4.80
CA LEU A 201 3.11 -10.97 -6.01
C LEU A 201 4.12 -10.76 -7.14
N HIS A 202 5.28 -10.15 -6.84
CA HIS A 202 6.36 -10.01 -7.82
C HIS A 202 6.81 -11.35 -8.39
N ARG A 203 7.10 -12.34 -7.53
CA ARG A 203 7.53 -13.68 -7.96
C ARG A 203 6.50 -14.35 -8.86
N ARG A 204 5.23 -14.36 -8.47
CA ARG A 204 4.16 -15.00 -9.25
C ARG A 204 3.99 -14.34 -10.62
N ARG A 205 4.11 -13.01 -10.71
CA ARG A 205 4.02 -12.31 -11.99
C ARG A 205 5.21 -12.58 -12.90
N SER A 206 6.41 -12.65 -12.34
CA SER A 206 7.61 -13.01 -13.10
C SER A 206 7.54 -14.46 -13.60
N ALA A 207 6.96 -15.38 -12.83
CA ALA A 207 6.81 -16.79 -13.21
C ALA A 207 5.63 -17.05 -14.19
N ALA A 208 4.54 -16.29 -14.07
CA ALA A 208 3.36 -16.42 -14.94
C ALA A 208 3.56 -15.77 -16.32
N SER A 209 4.67 -15.07 -16.57
CA SER A 209 5.12 -14.74 -17.92
C SER A 209 6.04 -15.85 -18.44
N PRO A 210 5.58 -16.72 -19.36
CA PRO A 210 6.48 -17.58 -20.11
C PRO A 210 7.26 -16.67 -21.08
N GLY A 211 8.33 -16.07 -20.57
CA GLY A 211 9.06 -14.97 -21.19
C GLY A 211 9.44 -13.95 -20.14
N GLY A 212 10.41 -14.30 -19.30
CA GLY A 212 10.91 -13.43 -18.24
C GLY A 212 11.44 -12.09 -18.76
N ALA A 213 10.60 -11.07 -18.70
CA ALA A 213 10.95 -9.67 -18.63
C ALA A 213 9.66 -8.92 -18.27
N SER A 214 9.75 -7.99 -17.31
CA SER A 214 8.77 -6.90 -17.19
C SER A 214 8.37 -6.45 -18.58
N ALA A 215 7.09 -6.69 -18.94
CA ALA A 215 6.49 -6.53 -20.26
C ALA A 215 7.37 -5.64 -21.14
N SER A 216 8.30 -6.28 -21.85
CA SER A 216 9.21 -5.54 -22.69
C SER A 216 8.33 -5.02 -23.82
N VAL A 217 8.23 -3.70 -23.92
CA VAL A 217 7.45 -3.06 -24.99
C VAL A 217 8.03 -3.43 -26.36
N TYR A 218 9.28 -3.91 -26.38
CA TYR A 218 9.94 -4.48 -27.53
C TYR A 218 10.18 -5.98 -27.33
N PRO A 219 9.97 -6.83 -28.35
CA PRO A 219 10.38 -8.22 -28.27
C PRO A 219 11.90 -8.30 -28.08
N THR A 220 12.36 -8.91 -26.97
CA THR A 220 13.78 -9.12 -26.67
C THR A 220 14.39 -10.23 -27.52
N SER A 221 13.54 -11.03 -28.18
CA SER A 221 13.93 -12.09 -29.10
C SER A 221 13.13 -11.95 -30.39
N VAL A 222 13.84 -11.92 -31.52
CA VAL A 222 13.26 -11.88 -32.85
C VAL A 222 13.52 -13.25 -33.49
N PRO A 223 12.48 -14.06 -33.76
CA PRO A 223 12.63 -15.37 -34.39
C PRO A 223 13.47 -15.29 -35.67
N GLY A 224 14.47 -16.16 -35.81
CA GLY A 224 15.39 -16.17 -36.95
C GLY A 224 16.58 -15.21 -36.84
N LEU A 225 16.52 -14.17 -36.01
CA LEU A 225 17.67 -13.28 -35.72
C LEU A 225 18.36 -13.66 -34.41
N SER A 226 17.59 -13.90 -33.37
CA SER A 226 18.09 -14.30 -32.05
C SER A 226 18.58 -15.75 -32.01
N ASP A 227 18.27 -16.54 -33.04
CA ASP A 227 18.72 -17.92 -33.23
C ASP A 227 20.06 -18.00 -33.99
N VAL A 228 20.54 -16.88 -34.53
CA VAL A 228 21.84 -16.82 -35.21
C VAL A 228 22.94 -16.90 -34.18
N GLN A 229 23.82 -17.89 -34.33
CA GLN A 229 24.94 -18.09 -33.44
C GLN A 229 25.99 -16.98 -33.67
N ALA A 230 25.93 -15.94 -32.84
CA ALA A 230 26.91 -14.87 -32.82
C ALA A 230 28.24 -15.35 -32.19
N PRO A 231 29.39 -14.78 -32.58
CA PRO A 231 30.64 -15.03 -31.90
C PRO A 231 30.54 -14.62 -30.43
N THR A 232 31.26 -15.32 -29.55
CA THR A 232 31.32 -14.96 -28.13
C THR A 232 31.95 -13.58 -27.94
N LEU A 233 31.67 -12.91 -26.82
CA LEU A 233 32.22 -11.58 -26.54
C LEU A 233 33.75 -11.58 -26.63
N ASP A 234 34.42 -12.57 -26.04
CA ASP A 234 35.88 -12.72 -26.08
C ASP A 234 36.45 -12.78 -27.50
N GLN A 235 35.71 -13.39 -28.43
CA GLN A 235 36.07 -13.49 -29.85
C GLN A 235 35.79 -12.21 -30.64
N ALA A 236 34.97 -11.31 -30.09
CA ALA A 236 34.56 -10.06 -30.75
C ALA A 236 35.17 -8.81 -30.11
N LEU A 237 35.99 -8.93 -29.05
CA LEU A 237 36.51 -7.77 -28.30
C LEU A 237 37.20 -6.73 -29.20
N GLU A 238 37.98 -7.16 -30.19
CA GLU A 238 38.73 -6.27 -31.08
C GLU A 238 37.83 -5.48 -32.04
N SER A 239 36.68 -6.03 -32.42
CA SER A 239 35.75 -5.46 -33.41
C SER A 239 34.39 -5.10 -32.81
N PHE A 240 34.22 -5.20 -31.50
CA PHE A 240 32.94 -5.01 -30.80
C PHE A 240 32.29 -3.65 -31.10
N TRP A 241 33.11 -2.61 -31.19
CA TRP A 241 32.67 -1.24 -31.47
C TRP A 241 32.67 -0.89 -32.98
N VAL A 242 32.99 -1.85 -33.84
CA VAL A 242 33.08 -1.65 -35.29
C VAL A 242 31.85 -2.23 -35.96
N ALA A 243 31.10 -1.37 -36.66
CA ALA A 243 29.99 -1.82 -37.48
C ALA A 243 30.49 -2.72 -38.62
N GLY A 244 29.93 -3.94 -38.71
CA GLY A 244 30.21 -4.85 -39.81
C GLY A 244 29.61 -4.37 -41.15
N PRO A 245 30.05 -4.94 -42.28
CA PRO A 245 29.59 -4.55 -43.62
C PRO A 245 28.08 -4.69 -43.81
N GLY A 246 27.45 -5.65 -43.11
CA GLY A 246 26.00 -5.88 -43.15
C GLY A 246 25.16 -4.74 -42.54
N LEU A 247 25.75 -3.76 -41.85
CA LEU A 247 25.02 -2.58 -41.39
C LEU A 247 24.45 -1.78 -42.57
N ARG A 248 25.15 -1.79 -43.72
CA ARG A 248 24.70 -1.09 -44.94
C ARG A 248 23.50 -1.76 -45.61
N ASP A 249 23.30 -3.04 -45.33
CA ASP A 249 22.23 -3.85 -45.92
C ASP A 249 20.97 -3.86 -45.03
N LEU A 250 21.02 -3.19 -43.86
CA LEU A 250 19.85 -3.05 -42.99
C LEU A 250 18.90 -2.00 -43.55
N ASP A 251 17.73 -2.48 -43.96
CA ASP A 251 16.58 -1.62 -44.23
C ASP A 251 15.86 -1.31 -42.90
N LEU A 252 15.94 -0.06 -42.46
CA LEU A 252 15.36 0.42 -41.20
C LEU A 252 14.32 1.51 -41.49
N PRO A 253 13.10 1.12 -41.90
CA PRO A 253 12.04 2.09 -42.17
C PRO A 253 11.71 2.86 -40.88
N ILE A 254 11.69 4.20 -40.99
CA ILE A 254 11.32 5.09 -39.89
C ILE A 254 9.80 5.16 -39.83
N ASP A 255 9.19 4.30 -39.01
CA ASP A 255 7.76 4.27 -38.78
C ASP A 255 7.36 4.89 -37.43
N PRO A 256 6.16 5.49 -37.31
CA PRO A 256 5.66 5.97 -36.04
C PRO A 256 5.46 4.80 -35.05
N PRO A 257 5.85 4.98 -33.77
CA PRO A 257 5.70 3.92 -32.79
C PRO A 257 4.23 3.61 -32.53
N LYS A 258 3.88 2.31 -32.46
CA LYS A 258 2.51 1.84 -32.19
C LYS A 258 1.97 2.29 -30.83
N VAL A 259 2.85 2.56 -29.87
CA VAL A 259 2.52 3.03 -28.52
C VAL A 259 3.34 4.27 -28.24
N SER A 260 2.69 5.34 -27.77
CA SER A 260 3.38 6.57 -27.40
C SER A 260 4.15 6.42 -26.09
N HIS A 261 5.43 6.84 -26.14
CA HIS A 261 6.32 7.01 -24.99
C HIS A 261 6.41 5.83 -24.01
N PRO A 262 6.54 4.58 -24.47
CA PRO A 262 6.42 3.41 -23.60
C PRO A 262 7.54 3.34 -22.54
N LEU A 263 8.76 3.73 -22.91
CA LEU A 263 9.90 3.77 -21.99
C LEU A 263 9.72 4.85 -20.92
N LEU A 264 9.24 6.03 -21.30
CA LEU A 264 8.96 7.11 -20.37
C LEU A 264 7.82 6.76 -19.39
N ARG A 265 6.77 6.08 -19.86
CA ARG A 265 5.68 5.59 -19.00
C ARG A 265 6.16 4.56 -17.99
N ARG A 266 7.12 3.70 -18.37
CA ARG A 266 7.70 2.69 -17.49
C ARG A 266 8.65 3.29 -16.45
N LEU A 267 9.38 4.35 -16.79
CA LEU A 267 10.27 5.04 -15.86
C LEU A 267 9.51 5.76 -14.73
N GLY A 268 8.23 6.09 -14.95
CA GLY A 268 7.40 6.73 -13.93
C GLY A 268 7.83 8.17 -13.64
N PRO A 269 7.36 8.78 -12.54
CA PRO A 269 7.68 10.16 -12.21
C PRO A 269 9.17 10.37 -11.93
N SER A 270 9.67 11.57 -12.23
CA SER A 270 11.08 11.92 -12.03
C SER A 270 11.50 11.78 -10.57
N PRO A 271 12.66 11.17 -10.28
CA PRO A 271 13.14 10.97 -8.91
C PRO A 271 13.73 12.24 -8.28
N VAL A 272 13.70 13.39 -8.96
CA VAL A 272 14.30 14.65 -8.50
C VAL A 272 13.27 15.50 -7.74
N PRO A 273 13.37 15.64 -6.41
CA PRO A 273 12.45 16.47 -5.64
C PRO A 273 12.64 17.96 -5.97
N GLY A 274 11.56 18.70 -6.19
CA GLY A 274 11.61 20.15 -6.43
C GLY A 274 11.96 20.57 -7.86
N GLY A 275 11.86 19.66 -8.84
CA GLY A 275 11.98 20.02 -10.25
C GLY A 275 10.93 21.06 -10.66
N GLN A 276 11.35 22.09 -11.40
CA GLN A 276 10.47 23.19 -11.83
C GLN A 276 9.40 22.76 -12.85
N PHE A 277 9.54 21.58 -13.46
CA PHE A 277 8.60 21.03 -14.44
C PHE A 277 8.63 19.49 -14.46
N PRO A 278 7.56 18.83 -14.93
CA PRO A 278 7.50 17.37 -15.04
C PRO A 278 8.44 16.87 -16.15
N PHE A 279 9.63 16.38 -15.77
CA PHE A 279 10.68 15.88 -16.68
C PHE A 279 10.18 14.87 -17.72
N VAL A 280 9.30 13.95 -17.32
CA VAL A 280 8.68 12.96 -18.22
C VAL A 280 7.87 13.64 -19.33
N GLY A 281 7.14 14.71 -18.99
CA GLY A 281 6.37 15.49 -19.95
C GLY A 281 7.26 16.20 -20.95
N LEU A 282 8.33 16.85 -20.49
CA LEU A 282 9.31 17.49 -21.37
C LEU A 282 9.93 16.49 -22.35
N MET A 283 10.39 15.35 -21.84
CA MET A 283 10.99 14.31 -22.69
C MET A 283 9.99 13.75 -23.71
N ALA A 284 8.73 13.56 -23.32
CA ALA A 284 7.69 13.13 -24.26
C ALA A 284 7.55 14.11 -25.43
N THR A 285 7.50 15.42 -25.15
CA THR A 285 7.46 16.46 -26.18
C THR A 285 8.71 16.46 -27.07
N CYS A 286 9.91 16.34 -26.47
CA CYS A 286 11.15 16.26 -27.24
C CYS A 286 11.15 15.05 -28.19
N TYR A 287 10.74 13.86 -27.70
CA TYR A 287 10.68 12.65 -28.53
C TYR A 287 9.64 12.74 -29.64
N GLU A 288 8.49 13.37 -29.40
CA GLU A 288 7.49 13.64 -30.43
C GLU A 288 8.05 14.51 -31.54
N LEU A 289 8.64 15.65 -31.19
CA LEU A 289 9.23 16.60 -32.15
C LEU A 289 10.36 15.95 -32.97
N MET A 290 11.25 15.19 -32.31
CA MET A 290 12.33 14.48 -32.98
C MET A 290 11.80 13.40 -33.94
N SER A 291 10.80 12.64 -33.52
CA SER A 291 10.19 11.58 -34.35
C SER A 291 9.46 12.16 -35.56
N GLU A 292 8.68 13.22 -35.37
CA GLU A 292 7.99 13.91 -36.45
C GLU A 292 8.97 14.50 -37.47
N SER A 293 10.06 15.12 -37.01
CA SER A 293 11.10 15.64 -37.89
C SER A 293 11.82 14.53 -38.67
N ALA A 294 12.09 13.38 -38.04
CA ALA A 294 12.71 12.24 -38.69
C ALA A 294 11.82 11.66 -39.79
N ILE A 295 10.53 11.47 -39.50
CA ILE A 295 9.55 10.95 -40.47
C ILE A 295 9.37 11.90 -41.65
N ARG A 296 9.27 13.22 -41.40
CA ARG A 296 9.16 14.23 -42.49
C ARG A 296 10.37 14.22 -43.43
N ARG A 297 11.57 14.09 -42.87
CA ARG A 297 12.81 13.98 -43.68
C ARG A 297 12.81 12.75 -44.57
N GLU A 298 12.33 11.62 -44.05
CA GLU A 298 12.21 10.38 -44.83
C GLU A 298 11.18 10.50 -45.96
N LEU A 299 10.10 11.26 -45.74
CA LEU A 299 9.06 11.56 -46.74
C LEU A 299 9.44 12.67 -47.73
N GLY A 300 10.62 13.28 -47.59
CA GLY A 300 11.10 14.35 -48.48
C GLY A 300 10.48 15.73 -48.23
N GLU A 301 9.84 15.93 -47.07
CA GLU A 301 9.27 17.22 -46.66
C GLU A 301 10.33 18.05 -45.91
N GLU A 302 10.62 19.28 -46.37
CA GLU A 302 11.57 20.17 -45.67
C GLU A 302 11.05 20.52 -44.27
N ALA A 303 11.87 20.24 -43.24
CA ALA A 303 11.55 20.61 -41.87
C ALA A 303 11.54 22.14 -41.71
N PRO A 304 10.55 22.73 -41.01
CA PRO A 304 10.62 24.14 -40.69
C PRO A 304 11.87 24.40 -39.84
N ALA A 305 12.66 25.40 -40.23
CA ALA A 305 13.81 25.81 -39.43
C ALA A 305 13.33 26.17 -38.02
N LEU A 306 13.88 25.49 -37.00
CA LEU A 306 13.70 25.89 -35.61
C LEU A 306 14.20 27.33 -35.48
N ARG A 307 13.28 28.29 -35.45
CA ARG A 307 13.64 29.69 -35.24
C ARG A 307 14.03 29.81 -33.77
N PRO A 308 15.15 30.49 -33.46
CA PRO A 308 15.59 30.68 -32.07
C PRO A 308 14.55 31.37 -31.17
N GLU A 309 13.54 32.01 -31.78
CA GLU A 309 12.54 32.86 -31.13
C GLU A 309 11.40 32.06 -30.46
N ASP A 310 11.18 30.78 -30.84
CA ASP A 310 10.10 29.96 -30.29
C ASP A 310 10.47 29.30 -28.94
N ALA A 311 11.71 29.47 -28.47
CA ALA A 311 12.16 28.97 -27.17
C ALA A 311 11.80 29.88 -25.98
N ASP A 312 11.46 31.15 -26.22
CA ASP A 312 11.27 32.15 -25.16
C ASP A 312 9.79 32.35 -24.74
N ASP A 313 8.81 31.88 -25.51
CA ASP A 313 7.39 32.14 -25.24
C ASP A 313 6.78 31.24 -24.13
N ALA A 314 7.49 30.20 -23.70
CA ALA A 314 7.06 29.36 -22.56
C ALA A 314 7.27 30.02 -21.18
N SER A 315 7.87 31.21 -21.14
CA SER A 315 8.16 31.95 -19.90
C SER A 315 7.27 33.19 -19.68
N ARG A 316 6.31 33.47 -20.57
CA ARG A 316 5.37 34.60 -20.46
C ARG A 316 3.92 34.18 -20.72
N GLY A 317 3.37 33.34 -19.86
CA GLY A 317 1.94 33.02 -19.94
C GLY A 317 1.38 32.30 -18.72
N GLY A 318 1.08 33.06 -17.66
CA GLY A 318 0.04 32.75 -16.66
C GLY A 318 0.39 31.77 -15.55
#